data_AF-A0A4R0N1T0-F1
#
_entry.id   AF-A0A4R0N1T0-F1
#
_cell.length_a   1.000
_cell.length_b   1.000
_cell.length_c   1.000
_cell.angle_alpha   90.00
_cell.angle_beta   90.00
_cell.angle_gamma   90.00
#
_symmetry.space_group_name_H-M   'P 1'
#
loop_
_entity.id
_entity.type
_entity.pdbx_description
1 polymer ?
#
loop_
_entity_poly.entity_id
_entity_poly.type
_entity_poly.pdbx_seq_one_letter_code
_entity_poly.pdbx_strand_id
1 'polypeptide(L)'
;MKYIVIIFSILLSVNTFGQVRKKIKPPVESDVKSNKFGRISNINFSTRIKKYPFNKAVQIQLVSFEDPTGGGQRDSTKKIIYNQNMPKSYFAVCINPFKEIKTLNYIQVDKLTDILFNYGPLGENHICSFGACYSPHNAILFLDENGKVFDFIEICFHCLHMYSFSKKLDVENECDHTINMISEFFKVSGIKYGVVDEVKK
;
A
#
# COMPACT_ATOMS: atom_id res chain seq x y z
N MET A 1 22.41 28.60 -69.87
CA MET A 1 21.88 27.83 -68.71
C MET A 1 21.90 28.64 -67.41
N LYS A 2 21.36 29.88 -67.39
CA LYS A 2 21.32 30.73 -66.18
C LYS A 2 19.90 31.09 -65.72
N TYR A 3 18.88 30.81 -66.53
CA TYR A 3 17.49 31.15 -66.22
C TYR A 3 16.63 29.97 -65.74
N ILE A 4 17.15 28.74 -65.76
CA ILE A 4 16.42 27.55 -65.29
C ILE A 4 16.49 27.38 -63.76
N VAL A 5 17.51 27.96 -63.09
CA VAL A 5 17.70 27.81 -61.64
C VAL A 5 16.81 28.75 -60.81
N ILE A 6 16.34 29.87 -61.39
CA ILE A 6 15.55 30.87 -60.64
C ILE A 6 14.08 30.45 -60.48
N ILE A 7 13.53 29.64 -61.39
CA ILE A 7 12.12 29.24 -61.36
C ILE A 7 11.83 28.18 -60.27
N PHE A 8 12.83 27.40 -59.86
CA PHE A 8 12.64 26.36 -58.83
C PHE A 8 12.61 26.90 -57.39
N SER A 9 13.03 28.15 -57.16
CA SER A 9 13.10 28.73 -55.81
C SER A 9 11.82 29.45 -55.36
N ILE A 10 10.88 29.71 -56.27
CA ILE A 10 9.63 30.45 -55.95
C ILE A 10 8.48 29.50 -55.57
N LEU A 11 8.52 28.24 -56.02
CA LEU A 11 7.43 27.27 -55.80
C LEU A 11 7.47 26.52 -54.45
N LEU A 12 8.49 26.71 -53.61
CA LEU A 12 8.56 26.07 -52.28
C LEU A 12 7.92 26.89 -51.14
N SER A 13 7.40 28.10 -51.39
CA SER A 13 6.87 28.98 -50.33
C SER A 13 5.38 28.76 -49.98
N VAL A 14 4.66 27.90 -50.71
CA VAL A 14 3.19 27.75 -50.56
C VAL A 14 2.71 26.48 -49.85
N ASN A 15 3.60 25.64 -49.31
CA ASN A 15 3.21 24.46 -48.52
C ASN A 15 3.58 24.57 -47.03
N THR A 16 3.46 25.77 -46.45
CA THR A 16 3.36 25.88 -44.99
C THR A 16 1.91 25.60 -44.60
N PHE A 17 1.61 24.31 -44.37
CA PHE A 17 0.40 23.93 -43.65
C PHE A 17 0.47 24.53 -42.24
N GLY A 18 -0.13 25.71 -42.07
CA GLY A 18 -0.40 26.28 -40.76
C GLY A 18 -1.23 25.29 -39.96
N GLN A 19 -0.75 24.88 -38.79
CA GLN A 19 -1.52 24.01 -37.91
C GLN A 19 -2.86 24.69 -37.62
N VAL A 20 -3.95 24.07 -38.07
CA VAL A 20 -5.29 24.43 -37.60
C VAL A 20 -5.23 24.25 -36.08
N ARG A 21 -5.27 25.36 -35.33
CA ARG A 21 -5.41 25.29 -33.88
C ARG A 21 -6.67 24.49 -33.63
N LYS A 22 -6.52 23.22 -33.19
CA LYS A 22 -7.61 22.52 -32.53
C LYS A 22 -8.11 23.50 -31.48
N LYS A 23 -9.39 23.89 -31.54
CA LYS A 23 -10.01 24.62 -30.45
C LYS A 23 -9.76 23.77 -29.22
N ILE A 24 -8.83 24.21 -28.37
CA ILE A 24 -8.66 23.65 -27.04
C ILE A 24 -10.04 23.86 -26.44
N LYS A 25 -10.77 22.76 -26.21
CA LYS A 25 -12.00 22.85 -25.43
C LYS A 25 -11.60 23.59 -24.15
N PRO A 26 -12.36 24.61 -23.71
CA PRO A 26 -12.10 25.20 -22.39
C PRO A 26 -11.91 24.03 -21.42
N PRO A 27 -10.91 24.09 -20.52
CA PRO A 27 -10.70 23.01 -19.57
C PRO A 27 -12.06 22.73 -18.95
N VAL A 28 -12.54 21.49 -19.15
CA VAL A 28 -13.68 20.98 -18.39
C VAL A 28 -13.35 21.33 -16.97
N GLU A 29 -14.22 22.11 -16.34
CA GLU A 29 -14.11 22.54 -14.94
C GLU A 29 -13.56 21.35 -14.16
N SER A 30 -12.28 21.44 -13.78
CA SER A 30 -11.55 20.29 -13.29
C SER A 30 -12.31 19.81 -12.08
N ASP A 31 -12.82 18.58 -12.11
CA ASP A 31 -13.46 17.95 -10.97
C ASP A 31 -12.61 18.29 -9.74
N VAL A 32 -13.18 19.07 -8.83
CA VAL A 32 -12.45 19.58 -7.68
C VAL A 32 -11.95 18.36 -6.91
N LYS A 33 -10.65 18.11 -7.01
CA LYS A 33 -9.98 16.98 -6.36
C LYS A 33 -10.31 17.00 -4.88
N SER A 34 -11.03 15.98 -4.44
CA SER A 34 -11.56 15.86 -3.10
C SER A 34 -10.62 14.97 -2.30
N ASN A 35 -9.75 15.58 -1.50
CA ASN A 35 -8.93 14.83 -0.53
C ASN A 35 -9.76 14.36 0.69
N LYS A 36 -11.09 14.28 0.56
CA LYS A 36 -11.95 13.83 1.66
C LYS A 36 -11.74 12.34 1.85
N PHE A 37 -11.35 11.97 3.07
CA PHE A 37 -11.23 10.61 3.55
C PHE A 37 -12.02 10.52 4.84
N GLY A 38 -12.66 9.38 5.09
CA GLY A 38 -13.40 9.19 6.32
C GLY A 38 -14.18 7.91 6.34
N ARG A 39 -15.15 7.84 7.23
CA ARG A 39 -16.01 6.67 7.37
C ARG A 39 -16.96 6.58 6.17
N ILE A 40 -16.82 5.53 5.36
CA ILE A 40 -17.64 5.23 4.19
C ILE A 40 -18.74 4.21 4.48
N SER A 41 -18.61 3.45 5.58
CA SER A 41 -19.60 2.46 5.98
C SER A 41 -19.68 2.29 7.50
N ASN A 42 -20.78 1.69 7.96
CA ASN A 42 -21.05 1.43 9.38
C ASN A 42 -21.23 -0.08 9.61
N ILE A 43 -20.38 -0.91 9.01
CA ILE A 43 -20.44 -2.36 9.20
C ILE A 43 -20.08 -2.64 10.66
N ASN A 44 -20.98 -3.26 11.43
CA ASN A 44 -20.73 -3.56 12.83
C ASN A 44 -19.65 -4.64 13.01
N PHE A 45 -19.07 -4.72 14.21
CA PHE A 45 -18.01 -5.66 14.53
C PHE A 45 -18.36 -7.13 14.21
N SER A 46 -19.57 -7.57 14.60
CA SER A 46 -20.00 -8.96 14.40
C SER A 46 -20.04 -9.39 12.93
N THR A 47 -20.22 -8.44 12.01
CA THR A 47 -20.15 -8.68 10.57
C THR A 47 -18.71 -8.65 10.06
N ARG A 48 -17.89 -7.70 10.56
CA ARG A 48 -16.48 -7.57 10.15
C ARG A 48 -15.65 -8.80 10.50
N ILE A 49 -15.83 -9.38 11.69
CA ILE A 49 -15.06 -10.57 12.11
C ILE A 49 -15.39 -11.82 11.30
N LYS A 50 -16.54 -11.85 10.62
CA LYS A 50 -16.93 -12.98 9.76
C LYS A 50 -16.24 -12.94 8.40
N LYS A 51 -15.56 -11.84 8.08
CA LYS A 51 -14.75 -11.70 6.87
C LYS A 51 -13.40 -12.36 7.04
N TYR A 52 -12.88 -12.90 5.96
CA TYR A 52 -11.51 -13.36 5.90
C TYR A 52 -10.53 -12.18 6.01
N PRO A 53 -9.36 -12.33 6.67
CA PRO A 53 -8.86 -13.51 7.39
C PRO A 53 -9.34 -13.64 8.85
N PHE A 54 -10.06 -12.64 9.37
CA PHE A 54 -10.50 -12.59 10.78
C PHE A 54 -11.36 -13.78 11.20
N ASN A 55 -12.17 -14.32 10.29
CA ASN A 55 -13.04 -15.47 10.57
C ASN A 55 -12.32 -16.80 10.79
N LYS A 56 -11.02 -16.88 10.46
CA LYS A 56 -10.18 -18.06 10.68
C LYS A 56 -9.10 -17.83 11.73
N ALA A 57 -8.84 -16.59 12.11
CA ALA A 57 -7.79 -16.26 13.04
C ALA A 57 -8.20 -16.59 14.48
N VAL A 58 -7.40 -17.41 15.14
CA VAL A 58 -7.49 -17.63 16.60
C VAL A 58 -6.70 -16.54 17.33
N GLN A 59 -5.62 -16.06 16.72
CA GLN A 59 -4.81 -14.97 17.24
C GLN A 59 -4.40 -14.02 16.13
N ILE A 60 -4.37 -12.73 16.45
CA ILE A 60 -3.87 -11.68 15.56
C ILE A 60 -2.71 -10.99 16.26
N GLN A 61 -1.58 -10.89 15.57
CA GLN A 61 -0.38 -10.24 16.09
C GLN A 61 0.05 -9.09 15.19
N LEU A 62 0.51 -8.00 15.79
CA LEU A 62 1.29 -6.99 15.11
C LEU A 62 2.76 -7.31 15.32
N VAL A 63 3.56 -7.22 14.28
CA VAL A 63 5.01 -7.42 14.38
C VAL A 63 5.76 -6.27 13.74
N SER A 64 6.96 -6.04 14.23
CA SER A 64 7.99 -5.25 13.55
C SER A 64 9.24 -6.11 13.32
N PHE A 65 9.99 -5.82 12.27
CA PHE A 65 11.22 -6.54 11.92
C PHE A 65 12.18 -5.63 11.17
N GLU A 66 13.47 -5.86 11.37
CA GLU A 66 14.52 -5.18 10.62
C GLU A 66 14.76 -5.91 9.30
N ASP A 67 15.24 -5.22 8.27
CA ASP A 67 15.78 -5.87 7.06
C ASP A 67 17.29 -5.63 6.95
N PRO A 68 18.10 -6.20 7.86
CA PRO A 68 19.52 -5.85 7.96
C PRO A 68 20.35 -6.38 6.79
N THR A 69 19.83 -7.35 6.02
CA THR A 69 20.58 -8.02 4.95
C THR A 69 20.05 -7.74 3.54
N GLY A 70 18.92 -7.02 3.40
CA GLY A 70 18.27 -6.79 2.10
C GLY A 70 17.85 -8.09 1.40
N GLY A 71 17.72 -9.19 2.15
CA GLY A 71 17.58 -10.54 1.58
C GLY A 71 17.42 -11.68 2.59
N GLY A 72 17.03 -11.37 3.83
CA GLY A 72 16.78 -12.33 4.90
C GLY A 72 18.02 -12.93 5.56
N GLN A 73 17.80 -13.65 6.66
CA GLN A 73 18.86 -14.40 7.34
C GLN A 73 19.28 -15.62 6.53
N ARG A 74 20.57 -15.99 6.58
CA ARG A 74 21.12 -17.15 5.88
C ARG A 74 21.90 -18.07 6.82
N ASP A 75 21.78 -19.38 6.59
CA ASP A 75 22.58 -20.37 7.31
C ASP A 75 24.02 -20.45 6.75
N SER A 76 24.85 -21.31 7.36
CA SER A 76 26.23 -21.54 6.92
C SER A 76 26.35 -22.07 5.48
N THR A 77 25.26 -22.60 4.92
CA THR A 77 25.15 -23.08 3.54
C THR A 77 24.59 -22.02 2.57
N LYS A 78 24.40 -20.78 3.04
CA LYS A 78 23.81 -19.63 2.32
C LYS A 78 22.32 -19.80 1.98
N LYS A 79 21.61 -20.76 2.58
CA LYS A 79 20.16 -20.93 2.43
C LYS A 79 19.41 -19.95 3.33
N ILE A 80 18.26 -19.48 2.87
CA ILE A 80 17.39 -18.59 3.65
C ILE A 80 16.84 -19.33 4.87
N ILE A 81 16.93 -18.67 6.00
CA ILE A 81 16.29 -19.05 7.25
C ILE A 81 14.94 -18.35 7.29
N TYR A 82 13.86 -19.14 7.30
CA TYR A 82 12.52 -18.62 7.46
C TYR A 82 12.16 -18.56 8.94
N ASN A 83 11.38 -17.55 9.32
CA ASN A 83 10.77 -17.47 10.63
C ASN A 83 9.94 -18.73 10.90
N GLN A 84 10.06 -19.24 12.13
CA GLN A 84 9.26 -20.37 12.57
C GLN A 84 7.79 -20.02 12.45
N ASN A 85 6.97 -20.99 12.06
CA ASN A 85 5.51 -20.85 11.90
C ASN A 85 5.04 -19.87 10.81
N MET A 86 5.94 -19.25 10.04
CA MET A 86 5.61 -18.46 8.85
C MET A 86 5.53 -19.35 7.59
N PRO A 87 4.75 -18.94 6.57
CA PRO A 87 4.86 -19.51 5.24
C PRO A 87 6.28 -19.37 4.69
N LYS A 88 6.76 -20.39 3.96
CA LYS A 88 8.07 -20.35 3.28
C LYS A 88 7.99 -19.51 2.01
N SER A 89 8.06 -18.19 2.17
CA SER A 89 8.02 -17.21 1.08
C SER A 89 9.09 -16.13 1.28
N TYR A 90 9.46 -15.42 0.21
CA TYR A 90 10.50 -14.39 0.22
C TYR A 90 10.03 -13.01 0.70
N PHE A 91 8.80 -12.90 1.21
CA PHE A 91 8.37 -11.70 1.92
C PHE A 91 9.30 -11.40 3.09
N ALA A 92 9.58 -10.14 3.35
CA ALA A 92 10.52 -9.73 4.40
C ALA A 92 10.08 -10.26 5.77
N VAL A 93 8.79 -10.21 6.08
CA VAL A 93 8.20 -10.77 7.32
C VAL A 93 8.45 -12.28 7.48
N CYS A 94 8.64 -13.02 6.39
CA CYS A 94 8.90 -14.46 6.43
C CYS A 94 10.36 -14.82 6.71
N ILE A 95 11.31 -13.90 6.46
CA ILE A 95 12.76 -14.19 6.43
C ILE A 95 13.59 -13.31 7.36
N ASN A 96 12.99 -12.29 7.95
CA ASN A 96 13.62 -11.38 8.89
C ASN A 96 13.08 -11.59 10.31
N PRO A 97 13.95 -11.64 11.34
CA PRO A 97 13.54 -11.90 12.71
C PRO A 97 12.66 -10.77 13.24
N PHE A 98 11.65 -11.14 14.04
CA PHE A 98 10.79 -10.15 14.69
C PHE A 98 11.53 -9.40 15.80
N LYS A 99 11.37 -8.08 15.81
CA LYS A 99 11.91 -7.16 16.81
C LYS A 99 10.90 -6.86 17.91
N GLU A 100 9.66 -6.60 17.54
CA GLU A 100 8.54 -6.43 18.46
C GLU A 100 7.38 -7.33 18.02
N ILE A 101 6.64 -7.86 18.99
CA ILE A 101 5.44 -8.67 18.75
C ILE A 101 4.37 -8.21 19.74
N LYS A 102 3.18 -7.90 19.22
CA LYS A 102 2.01 -7.54 20.03
C LYS A 102 0.81 -8.39 19.64
N THR A 103 0.40 -9.28 20.53
CA THR A 103 -0.91 -9.95 20.43
C THR A 103 -2.03 -8.95 20.70
N LEU A 104 -3.00 -8.89 19.78
CA LEU A 104 -4.17 -8.05 19.92
C LEU A 104 -5.21 -8.69 20.84
N ASN A 105 -5.79 -7.88 21.72
CA ASN A 105 -7.02 -8.25 22.42
C ASN A 105 -8.26 -7.93 21.57
N TYR A 106 -9.43 -8.36 22.03
CA TYR A 106 -10.70 -8.16 21.34
C TYR A 106 -10.98 -6.69 20.97
N ILE A 107 -10.73 -5.75 21.89
CA ILE A 107 -10.96 -4.31 21.66
C ILE A 107 -10.04 -3.79 20.55
N GLN A 108 -8.80 -4.29 20.49
CA GLN A 108 -7.85 -3.92 19.44
C GLN A 108 -8.22 -4.54 18.09
N VAL A 109 -8.71 -5.79 18.08
CA VAL A 109 -9.24 -6.42 16.86
C VAL A 109 -10.44 -5.65 16.33
N ASP A 110 -11.34 -5.20 17.21
CA ASP A 110 -12.47 -4.36 16.84
C ASP A 110 -12.02 -3.07 16.13
N LYS A 111 -11.09 -2.34 16.75
CA LYS A 111 -10.49 -1.13 16.15
C LYS A 111 -9.82 -1.40 14.81
N LEU A 112 -8.99 -2.45 14.72
CA LEU A 112 -8.30 -2.79 13.47
C LEU A 112 -9.29 -3.09 12.34
N THR A 113 -10.30 -3.92 12.61
CA THR A 113 -11.32 -4.25 11.60
C THR A 113 -12.16 -3.03 11.22
N ASP A 114 -12.45 -2.14 12.18
CA ASP A 114 -13.17 -0.89 11.90
C ASP A 114 -12.40 -0.03 10.89
N ILE A 115 -11.08 0.14 11.07
CA ILE A 115 -10.22 0.86 10.12
C ILE A 115 -10.31 0.20 8.73
N LEU A 116 -10.08 -1.11 8.65
CA LEU A 116 -9.99 -1.85 7.38
C LEU A 116 -11.30 -1.96 6.58
N PHE A 117 -12.46 -1.88 7.23
CA PHE A 117 -13.74 -2.13 6.54
C PHE A 117 -14.68 -0.93 6.50
N ASN A 118 -14.45 0.09 7.33
CA ASN A 118 -15.37 1.22 7.43
C ASN A 118 -14.78 2.55 6.96
N TYR A 119 -13.47 2.66 6.76
CA TYR A 119 -12.83 3.89 6.28
C TYR A 119 -12.41 3.78 4.81
N GLY A 120 -12.41 4.91 4.13
CA GLY A 120 -12.04 5.00 2.72
C GLY A 120 -12.20 6.40 2.14
N PRO A 121 -11.91 6.56 0.84
CA PRO A 121 -12.09 7.82 0.13
C PRO A 121 -13.57 8.22 0.06
N LEU A 122 -13.86 9.51 0.27
CA LEU A 122 -15.20 10.08 0.15
C LEU A 122 -15.35 10.73 -1.24
N GLY A 123 -16.06 10.03 -2.12
CA GLY A 123 -16.28 10.42 -3.52
C GLY A 123 -15.29 9.75 -4.49
N GLU A 124 -15.50 9.96 -5.79
CA GLU A 124 -14.80 9.22 -6.86
C GLU A 124 -13.40 9.78 -7.20
N ASN A 125 -13.14 11.05 -6.84
CA ASN A 125 -11.92 11.77 -7.24
C ASN A 125 -10.94 11.99 -6.08
N HIS A 126 -10.69 10.92 -5.30
CA HIS A 126 -9.71 10.94 -4.22
C HIS A 126 -8.30 10.62 -4.74
N ILE A 127 -7.30 11.34 -4.24
CA ILE A 127 -5.90 11.15 -4.62
C ILE A 127 -5.15 10.52 -3.46
N CYS A 128 -4.60 9.34 -3.72
CA CYS A 128 -3.69 8.67 -2.81
C CYS A 128 -2.24 9.02 -3.15
N SER A 129 -1.40 9.12 -2.12
CA SER A 129 0.01 9.43 -2.26
C SER A 129 0.86 8.24 -1.83
N PHE A 130 1.76 7.79 -2.69
CA PHE A 130 2.58 6.61 -2.43
C PHE A 130 4.06 6.87 -2.70
N GLY A 131 4.93 6.23 -1.92
CA GLY A 131 6.36 6.18 -2.22
C GLY A 131 6.64 5.22 -3.37
N ALA A 132 7.67 5.48 -4.17
CA ALA A 132 8.11 4.57 -5.23
C ALA A 132 8.88 3.33 -4.70
N CYS A 133 9.14 3.29 -3.39
CA CYS A 133 9.90 2.25 -2.72
C CYS A 133 9.00 1.16 -2.15
N TYR A 134 9.61 0.04 -1.75
CA TYR A 134 8.99 -0.92 -0.86
C TYR A 134 10.05 -1.56 0.04
N SER A 135 10.12 -1.11 1.29
CA SER A 135 11.05 -1.59 2.33
C SER A 135 10.26 -1.81 3.62
N PRO A 136 9.50 -2.92 3.70
CA PRO A 136 8.59 -3.18 4.80
C PRO A 136 9.33 -3.48 6.10
N HIS A 137 8.77 -3.02 7.20
CA HIS A 137 9.29 -3.24 8.56
C HIS A 137 8.23 -3.70 9.54
N ASN A 138 6.98 -3.88 9.09
CA ASN A 138 5.85 -4.21 9.92
C ASN A 138 4.93 -5.21 9.22
N ALA A 139 4.17 -5.96 10.01
CA ALA A 139 3.11 -6.81 9.48
C ALA A 139 1.99 -7.07 10.50
N ILE A 140 0.82 -7.42 9.99
CA ILE A 140 -0.28 -8.01 10.74
C ILE A 140 -0.30 -9.50 10.42
N LEU A 141 -0.17 -10.35 11.44
CA LEU A 141 -0.15 -11.81 11.31
C LEU A 141 -1.49 -12.39 11.75
N PHE A 142 -2.00 -13.37 10.99
CA PHE A 142 -3.19 -14.14 11.32
C PHE A 142 -2.80 -15.59 11.60
N LEU A 143 -2.98 -16.02 12.85
CA LEU A 143 -2.53 -17.33 13.33
C LEU A 143 -3.71 -18.27 13.54
N ASP A 144 -3.49 -19.54 13.22
CA ASP A 144 -4.39 -20.64 13.54
C ASP A 144 -4.22 -21.13 14.99
N GLU A 145 -5.00 -22.16 15.35
CA GLU A 145 -4.94 -22.82 16.66
C GLU A 145 -3.60 -23.50 16.99
N ASN A 146 -2.79 -23.80 15.97
CA ASN A 146 -1.46 -24.40 16.12
C ASN A 146 -0.36 -23.33 16.22
N GLY A 147 -0.73 -22.04 16.26
CA GLY A 147 0.21 -20.92 16.22
C GLY A 147 0.91 -20.75 14.87
N LYS A 148 0.39 -21.35 13.78
CA LYS A 148 0.89 -21.15 12.42
C LYS A 148 0.25 -19.94 11.77
N VAL A 149 1.08 -19.10 11.15
CA VAL A 149 0.61 -17.96 10.37
C VAL A 149 0.08 -18.48 9.03
N PHE A 150 -1.25 -18.38 8.84
CA PHE A 150 -1.89 -18.79 7.59
C PHE A 150 -2.07 -17.63 6.62
N ASP A 151 -2.03 -16.38 7.11
CA ASP A 151 -2.05 -15.18 6.30
C ASP A 151 -1.37 -14.02 7.03
N PHE A 152 -0.96 -13.01 6.27
CA PHE A 152 -0.44 -11.76 6.81
C PHE A 152 -0.68 -10.58 5.86
N ILE A 153 -0.63 -9.38 6.43
CA ILE A 153 -0.52 -8.13 5.68
C ILE A 153 0.86 -7.56 5.99
N GLU A 154 1.75 -7.52 5.01
CA GLU A 154 3.07 -6.89 5.13
C GLU A 154 2.94 -5.40 4.80
N ILE A 155 3.61 -4.56 5.59
CA ILE A 155 3.37 -3.12 5.59
C ILE A 155 4.70 -2.37 5.53
N CYS A 156 4.76 -1.42 4.60
CA CYS A 156 5.76 -0.37 4.58
C CYS A 156 5.08 0.97 4.85
N PHE A 157 5.10 1.43 6.11
CA PHE A 157 4.48 2.72 6.47
C PHE A 157 5.18 3.91 5.80
N HIS A 158 6.50 3.84 5.58
CA HIS A 158 7.24 4.91 4.90
C HIS A 158 6.83 5.07 3.43
N CYS A 159 6.70 3.94 2.71
CA CYS A 159 6.32 3.97 1.29
C CYS A 159 4.80 3.98 1.09
N LEU A 160 4.02 3.82 2.17
CA LEU A 160 2.57 3.77 2.18
C LEU A 160 2.02 2.61 1.34
N HIS A 161 2.62 1.43 1.47
CA HIS A 161 2.16 0.22 0.76
C HIS A 161 1.83 -0.90 1.74
N MET A 162 0.82 -1.69 1.38
CA MET A 162 0.45 -2.93 2.05
C MET A 162 0.32 -4.07 1.03
N TYR A 163 0.69 -5.28 1.43
CA TYR A 163 0.50 -6.48 0.63
C TYR A 163 -0.09 -7.60 1.46
N SER A 164 -1.17 -8.22 0.97
CA SER A 164 -1.73 -9.42 1.56
C SER A 164 -1.06 -10.66 0.96
N PHE A 165 -0.63 -11.59 1.82
CA PHE A 165 -0.03 -12.84 1.37
C PHE A 165 -0.98 -13.66 0.51
N SER A 166 -2.24 -13.80 0.94
CA SER A 166 -3.23 -14.59 0.19
C SER A 166 -3.95 -13.83 -0.94
N LYS A 167 -3.85 -12.48 -0.95
CA LYS A 167 -4.61 -11.58 -1.84
C LYS A 167 -6.14 -11.69 -1.72
N LYS A 168 -6.64 -12.31 -0.65
CA LYS A 168 -8.09 -12.44 -0.40
C LYS A 168 -8.68 -11.25 0.34
N LEU A 169 -7.82 -10.46 0.99
CA LEU A 169 -8.16 -9.14 1.50
C LEU A 169 -7.46 -8.14 0.57
N ASP A 170 -8.25 -7.31 -0.12
CA ASP A 170 -7.73 -6.26 -0.98
C ASP A 170 -7.17 -5.14 -0.10
N VAL A 171 -5.84 -5.07 0.00
CA VAL A 171 -5.12 -4.08 0.79
C VAL A 171 -4.15 -3.26 -0.06
N GLU A 172 -3.81 -3.77 -1.24
CA GLU A 172 -2.87 -3.18 -2.18
C GLU A 172 -3.40 -1.89 -2.81
N ASN A 173 -4.73 -1.75 -2.88
CA ASN A 173 -5.40 -0.55 -3.39
C ASN A 173 -5.81 0.43 -2.28
N GLU A 174 -5.45 0.14 -1.02
CA GLU A 174 -5.77 1.03 0.09
C GLU A 174 -5.01 2.35 0.01
N CYS A 175 -5.71 3.42 0.34
CA CYS A 175 -5.16 4.76 0.27
C CYS A 175 -4.17 5.03 1.42
N ASP A 176 -3.28 6.02 1.24
CA ASP A 176 -2.31 6.45 2.25
C ASP A 176 -2.95 6.78 3.60
N HIS A 177 -4.15 7.35 3.58
CA HIS A 177 -4.91 7.68 4.78
C HIS A 177 -5.28 6.43 5.60
N THR A 178 -5.71 5.33 4.97
CA THR A 178 -5.98 4.05 5.68
C THR A 178 -4.68 3.55 6.32
N ILE A 179 -3.57 3.60 5.57
CA ILE A 179 -2.27 3.11 6.03
C ILE A 179 -1.74 3.96 7.20
N ASN A 180 -1.96 5.27 7.19
CA ASN A 180 -1.64 6.15 8.30
C ASN A 180 -2.47 5.83 9.55
N MET A 181 -3.77 5.54 9.41
CA MET A 181 -4.59 5.07 10.53
C MET A 181 -4.08 3.74 11.10
N ILE A 182 -3.62 2.83 10.25
CA ILE A 182 -2.99 1.58 10.68
C ILE A 182 -1.65 1.86 11.39
N SER A 183 -0.84 2.81 10.91
CA SER A 183 0.41 3.22 11.58
C SER A 183 0.14 3.72 13.00
N GLU A 184 -0.84 4.60 13.17
CA GLU A 184 -1.25 5.08 14.50
C GLU A 184 -1.79 3.94 15.37
N PHE A 185 -2.55 3.02 14.80
CA PHE A 185 -3.00 1.82 15.51
C PHE A 185 -1.83 0.96 16.01
N PHE A 186 -0.77 0.79 15.22
CA PHE A 186 0.45 0.10 15.64
C PHE A 186 1.13 0.81 16.80
N LYS A 187 1.30 2.14 16.72
CA LYS A 187 1.90 2.97 17.79
C LYS A 187 1.16 2.84 19.11
N VAL A 188 -0.15 3.06 19.10
CA VAL A 188 -0.96 2.99 20.33
C VAL A 188 -1.08 1.55 20.87
N SER A 189 -0.86 0.54 20.02
CA SER A 189 -0.80 -0.86 20.42
C SER A 189 0.56 -1.27 20.99
N GLY A 190 1.58 -0.41 20.90
CA GLY A 190 2.89 -0.57 21.51
C GLY A 190 4.01 -0.99 20.57
N ILE A 191 3.80 -0.98 19.24
CA ILE A 191 4.86 -1.18 18.25
C ILE A 191 5.50 0.16 17.93
N LYS A 192 6.82 0.29 18.11
CA LYS A 192 7.55 1.56 17.90
C LYS A 192 8.49 1.51 16.71
N TYR A 193 8.96 0.35 16.30
CA TYR A 193 9.88 0.22 15.17
C TYR A 193 9.12 0.11 13.85
N GLY A 194 9.66 0.75 12.81
CA GLY A 194 9.11 0.72 11.44
C GLY A 194 7.86 1.60 11.22
N VAL A 195 7.23 2.07 12.29
CA VAL A 195 6.17 3.08 12.25
C VAL A 195 6.77 4.47 12.07
N VAL A 196 6.35 5.20 11.03
CA VAL A 196 6.75 6.60 10.83
C VAL A 196 5.84 7.52 11.62
N ASP A 197 6.43 8.55 12.24
CA ASP A 197 5.68 9.72 12.70
C ASP A 197 5.00 10.39 11.51
N GLU A 198 3.77 10.89 11.71
CA GLU A 198 3.00 11.54 10.65
C GLU A 198 3.93 12.44 9.83
N VAL A 199 3.95 12.23 8.50
CA VAL A 199 4.59 13.18 7.61
C VAL A 199 3.85 14.48 7.81
N LYS A 200 4.45 15.41 8.58
CA LYS A 200 4.02 16.80 8.63
C LYS A 200 4.07 17.33 7.21
N LYS A 201 2.91 17.30 6.54
CA LYS A 201 2.70 18.00 5.26
C LYS A 201 2.74 19.50 5.50
#